data_AF-A0A1Q4F805-F1
#
_entry.id   AF-A0A1Q4F805-F1
#
_cell.length_a   1.000
_cell.length_b   1.000
_cell.length_c   1.000
_cell.angle_alpha   90.00
_cell.angle_beta   90.00
_cell.angle_gamma   90.00
#
_symmetry.space_group_name_H-M   'P 1'
#
loop_
_entity.id
_entity.type
_entity.pdbx_description
1 polymer ?
#
loop_
_entity_poly.entity_id
_entity_poly.type
_entity_poly.pdbx_seq_one_letter_code
_entity_poly.pdbx_strand_id
1 'polypeptide(L)'
;MYLRRAILLVASMSVMSFAFAQKVPRSVAPEDLEKYWVLMKASVAGNAPLGGKNMDQSGCAAVSFIVEGNGRASNITVEKVEPPGGLGELARSIAENIEFEPTISNAGRDRVFSSLIFPFNLPADADARQAIMEKCVIPARRWNPKSQQKQ
;
A
#
# COMPACT_ATOMS: atom_id res chain seq x y z
N MET A 1 -31.81 -63.17 8.75
CA MET A 1 -31.42 -62.31 7.61
C MET A 1 -31.80 -60.85 7.91
N TYR A 2 -31.18 -60.23 8.93
CA TYR A 2 -31.50 -58.87 9.41
C TYR A 2 -30.24 -58.06 9.73
N LEU A 3 -29.19 -58.21 8.91
CA LEU A 3 -27.91 -57.52 9.15
C LEU A 3 -27.38 -56.88 7.86
N ARG A 4 -28.20 -56.04 7.22
CA ARG A 4 -27.78 -55.21 6.08
C ARG A 4 -28.45 -53.84 6.11
N ARG A 5 -28.52 -53.23 7.29
CA ARG A 5 -28.89 -51.82 7.44
C ARG A 5 -27.76 -51.11 8.19
N ALA A 6 -27.41 -49.94 7.66
CA ALA A 6 -26.53 -48.93 8.23
C ALA A 6 -25.02 -49.18 8.10
N ILE A 7 -24.43 -48.78 6.95
CA ILE A 7 -23.15 -48.06 6.94
C ILE A 7 -23.21 -46.98 5.84
N LEU A 8 -23.87 -45.86 6.17
CA LEU A 8 -23.60 -44.56 5.54
C LEU A 8 -22.82 -43.79 6.61
N LEU A 9 -21.50 -43.85 6.57
CA LEU A 9 -20.62 -43.01 7.40
C LEU A 9 -19.99 -41.95 6.50
N VAL A 10 -20.71 -40.83 6.39
CA VAL A 10 -20.21 -39.58 5.82
C VAL A 10 -19.22 -39.00 6.82
N ALA A 11 -17.93 -39.10 6.53
CA ALA A 11 -16.88 -38.41 7.28
C ALA A 11 -16.79 -36.96 6.81
N SER A 12 -17.67 -36.10 7.34
CA SER A 12 -17.56 -34.64 7.17
C SER A 12 -16.49 -34.10 8.11
N MET A 13 -15.23 -34.13 7.67
CA MET A 13 -14.12 -33.49 8.37
C MET A 13 -14.32 -31.97 8.31
N SER A 14 -14.79 -31.38 9.40
CA SER A 14 -14.96 -29.94 9.57
C SER A 14 -13.58 -29.28 9.56
N VAL A 15 -13.22 -28.62 8.47
CA VAL A 15 -12.06 -27.72 8.45
C VAL A 15 -12.43 -26.50 9.31
N MET A 16 -11.97 -26.50 10.57
CA MET A 16 -11.96 -25.31 11.40
C MET A 16 -10.96 -24.33 10.77
N SER A 17 -11.45 -23.45 9.89
CA SER A 17 -10.64 -22.34 9.38
C SER A 17 -10.29 -21.44 10.56
N PHE A 18 -9.05 -21.50 11.03
CA PHE A 18 -8.49 -20.48 11.91
C PHE A 18 -8.45 -19.18 11.09
N ALA A 19 -9.48 -18.36 11.22
CA ALA A 19 -9.44 -16.98 10.77
C ALA A 19 -8.38 -16.29 11.64
N PHE A 20 -7.15 -16.18 11.14
CA PHE A 20 -6.14 -15.32 11.74
C PHE A 20 -6.73 -13.92 11.79
N ALA A 21 -7.12 -13.47 12.98
CA ALA A 21 -7.54 -12.10 13.20
C ALA A 21 -6.36 -11.20 12.85
N GLN A 22 -6.36 -10.64 11.64
CA GLN A 22 -5.29 -9.75 11.20
C GLN A 22 -5.30 -8.52 12.11
N LYS A 23 -4.21 -8.34 12.87
CA LYS A 23 -4.03 -7.20 13.76
C LYS A 23 -4.25 -5.90 12.97
N VAL A 24 -4.98 -4.96 13.57
CA VAL A 24 -5.21 -3.63 13.02
C VAL A 24 -3.85 -2.99 12.72
N PRO A 25 -3.61 -2.48 11.49
CA PRO A 25 -2.33 -1.90 11.13
C PRO A 25 -2.04 -0.66 11.97
N ARG A 26 -0.80 -0.53 12.44
CA ARG A 26 -0.32 0.65 13.14
C ARG A 26 -0.30 1.82 12.17
N SER A 27 -0.97 2.92 12.49
CA SER A 27 -0.87 4.14 11.69
C SER A 27 0.41 4.88 12.05
N VAL A 28 1.23 5.17 11.04
CA VAL A 28 2.53 5.82 11.18
C VAL A 28 2.57 7.00 10.22
N ALA A 29 3.16 8.11 10.65
CA ALA A 29 3.36 9.27 9.78
C ALA A 29 4.34 8.91 8.64
N PRO A 30 4.22 9.52 7.44
CA PRO A 30 5.09 9.23 6.31
C PRO A 30 6.59 9.29 6.65
N GLU A 31 7.00 10.34 7.37
CA GLU A 31 8.37 10.59 7.83
C GLU A 31 8.89 9.57 8.85
N ASP A 32 8.00 8.82 9.48
CA ASP A 32 8.34 7.81 10.48
C ASP A 32 8.32 6.39 9.92
N LEU A 33 7.91 6.19 8.66
CA LEU A 33 7.77 4.86 8.07
C LEU A 33 9.09 4.06 8.11
N GLU A 34 10.21 4.72 7.81
CA GLU A 34 11.55 4.11 7.79
C GLU A 34 12.02 3.59 9.15
N LYS A 35 11.42 4.04 10.26
CA LYS A 35 11.67 3.50 11.60
C LYS A 35 11.10 2.10 11.79
N TYR A 36 10.22 1.66 10.89
CA TYR A 36 9.56 0.36 10.92
C TYR A 36 9.86 -0.48 9.68
N TRP A 37 9.83 0.14 8.50
CA TRP A 37 9.94 -0.52 7.20
C TRP A 37 10.84 0.29 6.26
N VAL A 38 11.88 -0.34 5.72
CA VAL A 38 12.83 0.31 4.80
C VAL A 38 12.58 -0.22 3.38
N LEU A 39 12.52 0.68 2.39
CA LEU A 39 12.39 0.26 0.98
C LEU A 39 13.63 -0.53 0.55
N MET A 40 13.43 -1.69 -0.08
CA MET A 40 14.53 -2.56 -0.51
C MET A 40 15.27 -2.06 -1.75
N LYS A 41 14.54 -1.39 -2.64
CA LYS A 41 15.03 -1.03 -3.98
C LYS A 41 14.81 0.46 -4.19
N ALA A 42 15.86 1.13 -4.67
CA ALA A 42 15.77 2.52 -5.10
C ALA A 42 15.00 2.68 -6.42
N SER A 43 14.86 1.60 -7.20
CA SER A 43 14.12 1.57 -8.46
C SER A 43 13.05 0.49 -8.41
N VAL A 44 11.82 0.88 -8.74
CA VAL A 44 10.65 0.00 -8.76
C VAL A 44 9.97 0.15 -10.11
N ALA A 45 9.56 -0.96 -10.71
CA ALA A 45 8.82 -0.93 -11.97
C ALA A 45 7.43 -0.32 -11.73
N GLY A 46 7.03 0.59 -12.62
CA GLY A 46 5.67 1.12 -12.67
C GLY A 46 5.12 0.96 -14.08
N ASN A 47 3.83 0.67 -14.19
CA ASN A 47 3.16 0.63 -15.48
C ASN A 47 2.79 2.06 -15.88
N ALA A 48 3.65 2.70 -16.67
CA ALA A 48 3.36 4.00 -17.24
C ALA A 48 2.17 3.88 -18.21
N PRO A 49 1.11 4.68 -18.05
CA PRO A 49 0.02 4.69 -19.00
C PRO A 49 0.54 5.17 -20.37
N LEU A 50 0.02 4.58 -21.45
CA LEU A 50 0.43 4.91 -22.84
C LEU A 50 0.11 6.36 -23.24
N GLY A 51 -0.65 7.08 -22.42
CA GLY A 51 -0.98 8.49 -22.57
C GLY A 51 -1.84 8.93 -21.39
N GLY A 52 -2.02 10.25 -21.26
CA GLY A 52 -2.83 10.81 -20.19
C GLY A 52 -2.62 12.32 -20.08
N LYS A 53 -3.53 12.99 -19.36
CA LYS A 53 -3.37 14.41 -19.06
C LYS A 53 -2.16 14.62 -18.15
N ASN A 54 -1.33 15.60 -18.47
CA ASN A 54 -0.20 16.06 -17.64
C ASN A 54 0.88 14.99 -17.34
N MET A 55 1.09 14.03 -18.25
CA MET A 55 2.09 12.96 -18.06
C MET A 55 3.54 13.43 -18.15
N ASP A 56 3.78 14.53 -18.86
CA ASP A 56 5.08 15.17 -19.08
C ASP A 56 5.34 16.33 -18.10
N GLN A 57 4.33 16.76 -17.35
CA GLN A 57 4.45 17.85 -16.41
C GLN A 57 5.17 17.41 -15.13
N SER A 58 5.93 18.33 -14.54
CA SER A 58 6.46 18.17 -13.19
C SER A 58 5.31 18.11 -12.19
N GLY A 59 5.30 17.09 -11.36
CA GLY A 59 4.19 16.84 -10.45
C GLY A 59 4.52 15.83 -9.37
N CYS A 60 3.51 15.57 -8.55
CA CYS A 60 3.60 14.59 -7.48
C CYS A 60 2.26 13.85 -7.33
N ALA A 61 2.33 12.67 -6.73
CA ALA A 61 1.14 11.97 -6.24
C ALA A 61 1.39 11.45 -4.82
N ALA A 62 0.41 11.59 -3.94
CA ALA A 62 0.44 10.98 -2.61
C ALA A 62 -0.37 9.68 -2.65
N VAL A 63 0.24 8.59 -2.20
CA VAL A 63 -0.42 7.27 -2.16
C VAL A 63 -0.33 6.72 -0.75
N SER A 64 -1.48 6.39 -0.16
CA SER A 64 -1.54 5.66 1.10
C SER A 64 -1.66 4.16 0.86
N PHE A 65 -1.15 3.37 1.81
CA PHE A 65 -1.12 1.92 1.73
C PHE A 65 -0.87 1.30 3.09
N ILE A 66 -1.02 -0.02 3.18
CA ILE A 66 -0.56 -0.82 4.31
C ILE A 66 0.66 -1.62 3.87
N VAL A 67 1.78 -1.51 4.59
CA VAL A 67 2.88 -2.48 4.50
C VAL A 67 2.45 -3.71 5.29
N GLU A 68 2.26 -4.80 4.58
CA GLU A 68 1.85 -6.07 5.15
C GLU A 68 3.01 -6.78 5.84
N GLY A 69 2.70 -7.78 6.67
CA GLY A 69 3.71 -8.56 7.38
C GLY A 69 4.65 -9.34 6.45
N ASN A 70 4.38 -9.40 5.14
CA ASN A 70 5.28 -9.95 4.12
C ASN A 70 6.22 -8.90 3.49
N GLY A 71 6.08 -7.61 3.83
CA GLY A 71 6.85 -6.50 3.26
C GLY A 71 6.26 -5.91 1.97
N ARG A 72 5.08 -6.36 1.51
CA ARG A 72 4.42 -5.80 0.31
C ARG A 72 3.33 -4.81 0.69
N ALA A 73 3.07 -3.85 -0.19
CA ALA A 73 1.96 -2.92 -0.04
C ALA A 73 0.60 -3.57 -0.38
N SER A 74 -0.43 -3.22 0.39
CA SER A 74 -1.83 -3.54 0.15
C SER A 74 -2.70 -2.29 0.40
N ASN A 75 -4.00 -2.36 0.11
CA ASN A 75 -4.95 -1.27 0.39
C ASN A 75 -4.48 0.09 -0.18
N ILE A 76 -4.00 0.06 -1.42
CA ILE A 76 -3.33 1.18 -2.05
C ILE A 76 -4.37 2.18 -2.53
N THR A 77 -4.23 3.44 -2.11
CA THR A 77 -5.15 4.52 -2.44
C THR A 77 -4.37 5.74 -2.89
N VAL A 78 -4.71 6.27 -4.07
CA VAL A 78 -4.23 7.58 -4.51
C VAL A 78 -5.01 8.65 -3.74
N GLU A 79 -4.32 9.37 -2.87
CA GLU A 79 -4.91 10.38 -1.98
C GLU A 79 -4.91 11.77 -2.63
N LYS A 80 -3.88 12.07 -3.42
CA LYS A 80 -3.70 13.36 -4.08
C LYS A 80 -2.83 13.22 -5.32
N VAL A 81 -3.11 14.03 -6.34
CA VAL A 81 -2.28 14.16 -7.55
C VAL A 81 -2.24 15.62 -7.95
N GLU A 82 -1.05 16.16 -8.13
CA GLU A 82 -0.86 17.55 -8.56
C GLU A 82 0.24 17.64 -9.63
N PRO A 83 -0.06 18.18 -10.82
CA PRO A 83 -1.38 18.63 -11.28
C PRO A 83 -2.33 17.44 -11.55
N PRO A 84 -3.66 17.62 -11.52
CA PRO A 84 -4.61 16.55 -11.82
C PRO A 84 -4.34 15.93 -13.20
N GLY A 85 -4.19 14.61 -13.26
CA GLY A 85 -3.78 13.90 -14.47
C GLY A 85 -3.53 12.41 -14.27
N GLY A 86 -2.87 11.78 -15.24
CA GLY A 86 -2.63 10.32 -15.25
C GLY A 86 -1.53 9.83 -14.30
N LEU A 87 -0.75 10.73 -13.70
CA LEU A 87 0.37 10.38 -12.82
C LEU A 87 -0.05 9.60 -11.56
N GLY A 88 -1.30 9.74 -11.12
CA GLY A 88 -1.84 8.99 -9.98
C GLY A 88 -1.89 7.48 -10.23
N GLU A 89 -2.27 7.06 -11.43
CA GLU A 89 -2.34 5.64 -11.79
C GLU A 89 -0.93 5.02 -11.85
N LEU A 90 0.03 5.76 -12.39
CA LEU A 90 1.44 5.36 -12.37
C LEU A 90 1.95 5.24 -10.93
N ALA A 91 1.68 6.23 -10.06
CA ALA A 91 2.08 6.17 -8.65
C ALA A 91 1.48 4.96 -7.94
N ARG A 92 0.19 4.66 -8.18
CA ARG A 92 -0.47 3.46 -7.66
C ARG A 92 0.23 2.19 -8.13
N SER A 93 0.53 2.09 -9.42
CA SER A 93 1.22 0.94 -10.00
C SER A 93 2.65 0.77 -9.45
N ILE A 94 3.38 1.86 -9.19
CA ILE A 94 4.68 1.77 -8.52
C ILE A 94 4.47 1.24 -7.10
N ALA A 95 3.53 1.78 -6.33
CA ALA A 95 3.23 1.35 -4.97
C ALA A 95 2.87 -0.15 -4.89
N GLU A 96 2.15 -0.69 -5.89
CA GLU A 96 1.83 -2.13 -6.00
C GLU A 96 3.06 -3.04 -6.09
N ASN A 97 4.21 -2.49 -6.50
CA ASN A 97 5.47 -3.20 -6.73
C ASN A 97 6.57 -2.87 -5.72
N ILE A 98 6.32 -1.97 -4.75
CA ILE A 98 7.32 -1.67 -3.70
C ILE A 98 7.42 -2.86 -2.73
N GLU A 99 8.66 -3.17 -2.35
CA GLU A 99 9.00 -4.16 -1.34
C GLU A 99 9.78 -3.47 -0.21
N PHE A 100 9.42 -3.84 1.02
CA PHE A 100 10.01 -3.32 2.24
C PHE A 100 10.63 -4.45 3.08
N GLU A 101 11.72 -4.14 3.76
CA GLU A 101 12.25 -4.99 4.84
C GLU A 101 11.94 -4.39 6.20
N PRO A 102 11.67 -5.24 7.22
CA PRO A 102 11.44 -4.76 8.56
C PRO A 102 12.77 -4.26 9.15
N THR A 103 12.69 -3.17 9.89
CA THR A 103 13.76 -2.74 10.78
C THR A 103 13.87 -3.66 12.00
N ILE A 104 14.96 -3.50 12.76
CA ILE A 104 15.14 -4.17 14.06
C ILE A 104 13.98 -3.83 15.02
N SER A 105 13.53 -2.58 15.04
CA SER A 105 12.38 -2.10 15.84
C SER A 105 11.04 -2.68 15.39
N ASN A 106 10.97 -3.29 14.20
CA ASN A 106 9.80 -3.98 13.69
C ASN A 106 10.08 -5.44 13.32
N ALA A 107 10.96 -6.12 14.06
CA ALA A 107 11.30 -7.53 13.81
C ALA A 107 10.07 -8.47 13.82
N GLY A 108 9.01 -8.10 14.54
CA GLY A 108 7.72 -8.81 14.53
C GLY A 108 6.90 -8.63 13.26
N ARG A 109 7.38 -7.82 12.30
CA ARG A 109 6.72 -7.50 11.02
C ARG A 109 5.29 -6.97 11.24
N ASP A 110 5.12 -6.09 12.23
CA ASP A 110 3.83 -5.46 12.48
C ASP A 110 3.41 -4.68 11.21
N ARG A 111 2.14 -4.85 10.82
CA ARG A 111 1.54 -4.14 9.70
C ARG A 111 1.49 -2.65 9.98
N VAL A 112 1.85 -1.84 8.99
CA VAL A 112 1.89 -0.37 9.12
C VAL A 112 1.06 0.27 8.02
N PHE A 113 0.12 1.13 8.40
CA PHE A 113 -0.55 2.04 7.48
C PHE A 113 0.22 3.37 7.44
N SER A 114 0.60 3.79 6.25
CA SER A 114 1.31 5.05 6.00
C SER A 114 1.06 5.52 4.56
N SER A 115 1.80 6.52 4.11
CA SER A 115 1.76 7.02 2.73
C SER A 115 3.13 7.48 2.26
N LEU A 116 3.32 7.52 0.95
CA LEU A 116 4.50 8.09 0.29
C LEU A 116 4.08 9.12 -0.76
N ILE A 117 4.97 10.08 -1.01
CA ILE A 117 4.86 11.01 -2.12
C ILE A 117 5.75 10.52 -3.25
N PHE A 118 5.16 10.34 -4.42
CA PHE A 118 5.82 9.93 -5.66
C PHE A 118 6.10 11.16 -6.51
N PRO A 119 7.37 11.56 -6.66
CA PRO A 119 7.75 12.67 -7.54
C PRO A 119 7.79 12.23 -9.00
N PHE A 120 7.36 13.12 -9.91
CA PHE A 120 7.43 12.91 -11.36
C PHE A 120 7.99 14.14 -12.07
N ASN A 121 8.84 13.90 -13.07
CA ASN A 121 9.42 14.92 -13.95
C ASN A 121 9.95 16.16 -13.20
N LEU A 122 10.54 15.94 -12.02
CA LEU A 122 10.96 17.03 -11.14
C LEU A 122 12.05 17.89 -11.80
N PRO A 123 12.02 19.23 -11.60
CA PRO A 123 13.08 20.11 -12.07
C PRO A 123 14.40 19.82 -11.35
N ALA A 124 15.53 20.26 -11.92
CA ALA A 124 16.84 20.12 -11.28
C ALA A 124 16.99 21.02 -10.05
N ASP A 125 16.33 22.19 -10.06
CA ASP A 125 16.37 23.19 -8.99
C ASP A 125 15.75 22.70 -7.69
N ALA A 126 16.46 22.81 -6.58
CA ALA A 126 16.06 22.21 -5.30
C ALA A 126 14.78 22.81 -4.71
N ASP A 127 14.65 24.14 -4.78
CA ASP A 127 13.49 24.85 -4.22
C ASP A 127 12.23 24.57 -5.04
N ALA A 128 12.36 24.53 -6.37
CA ALA A 128 11.26 24.14 -7.26
C ALA A 128 10.81 22.69 -7.03
N ARG A 129 11.73 21.76 -6.77
CA ARG A 129 11.38 20.37 -6.38
C ARG A 129 10.58 20.35 -5.10
N GLN A 130 11.08 21.05 -4.07
CA GLN A 130 10.44 21.10 -2.76
C GLN A 130 9.03 21.68 -2.86
N ALA A 131 8.87 22.79 -3.58
CA ALA A 131 7.57 23.43 -3.80
C ALA A 131 6.56 22.52 -4.54
N ILE A 132 7.02 21.62 -5.42
CA ILE A 132 6.15 20.61 -6.04
C ILE A 132 5.76 19.54 -5.03
N MET A 133 6.73 18.99 -4.30
CA MET A 133 6.48 17.92 -3.32
C MET A 133 5.52 18.37 -2.21
N GLU A 134 5.64 19.61 -1.74
CA GLU A 134 4.76 20.20 -0.72
C GLU A 134 3.28 20.19 -1.12
N LYS A 135 2.98 20.27 -2.43
CA LYS A 135 1.59 20.19 -2.91
C LYS A 135 0.97 18.83 -2.62
N CYS A 136 1.75 17.76 -2.49
CA CYS A 136 1.27 16.42 -2.20
C CYS A 136 1.44 15.99 -0.74
N VAL A 137 1.83 16.89 0.15
CA VAL A 137 1.83 16.57 1.59
C VAL A 137 0.38 16.35 2.03
N ILE A 138 0.12 15.17 2.61
CA ILE A 138 -1.16 14.80 3.20
C ILE A 138 -1.00 14.68 4.72
N PRO A 139 -2.03 15.05 5.51
CA PRO A 139 -1.95 14.95 6.96
C PRO A 139 -1.88 13.48 7.40
N ALA A 140 -1.08 13.21 8.43
CA ALA A 140 -1.07 11.91 9.09
C ALA A 140 -2.47 11.58 9.62
N ARG A 141 -2.94 10.35 9.35
CA ARG A 141 -4.27 9.89 9.77
C ARG A 141 -4.25 8.46 10.26
N ARG A 142 -5.24 8.11 11.07
CA ARG A 142 -5.44 6.72 11.49
C ARG A 142 -6.08 5.91 10.36
N TRP A 143 -5.67 4.65 10.26
CA TRP A 143 -6.32 3.68 9.38
C TRP A 143 -7.77 3.47 9.81
N ASN A 144 -8.67 3.50 8.83
CA ASN A 144 -10.09 3.25 9.03
C ASN A 144 -10.57 2.28 7.92
N PRO A 145 -11.07 1.09 8.25
CA PRO A 145 -11.53 0.14 7.23
C PRO A 145 -12.71 0.68 6.41
N LYS A 146 -13.54 1.57 6.98
CA LYS A 146 -14.71 2.14 6.28
C LYS A 146 -14.34 3.20 5.24
N SER A 147 -13.16 3.83 5.33
CA SER A 147 -12.75 4.83 4.33
C SER A 147 -12.40 4.22 2.97
N GLN A 148 -12.27 2.90 2.90
CA GLN A 148 -11.91 2.15 1.69
C GLN A 148 -13.13 1.75 0.84
N GLN A 149 -14.36 1.94 1.34
CA GLN A 149 -15.61 1.56 0.65
C GLN A 149 -16.21 2.67 -0.23
N LYS A 150 -15.56 3.84 -0.32
CA LYS A 150 -16.06 5.01 -1.08
C LYS A 150 -15.40 5.20 -2.45
N GLN A 151 -14.68 4.20 -2.95
CA GLN A 151 -13.99 4.23 -4.24
C GLN A 151 -14.61 3.23 -5.20
#